data_AF-A0A2V1H3K7-F1
#
_entry.id   AF-A0A2V1H3K7-F1
#
_cell.length_a   1.000
_cell.length_b   1.000
_cell.length_c   1.000
_cell.angle_alpha   90.00
_cell.angle_beta   90.00
_cell.angle_gamma   90.00
#
_symmetry.space_group_name_H-M   'P 1'
#
loop_
_entity.id
_entity.type
_entity.pdbx_description
1 polymer ?
#
loop_
_entity_poly.entity_id
_entity_poly.type
_entity_poly.pdbx_seq_one_letter_code
_entity_poly.pdbx_strand_id
1 'polypeptide(L)' 'MQKAVATDAILDEIDGYIKRYISRQDNGTWVEVVFWRDMDAAKIGLDAFLAHPDSKPFLDLIAPDSVVIEYSQVI' A
#
# COMPACT_ATOMS: atom_id res chain seq x y z
N MET A 1 -4.23 -4.91 11.31
CA MET A 1 -4.31 -6.02 10.32
C MET A 1 -5.69 -6.14 9.69
N GLN A 2 -6.80 -6.30 10.42
CA GLN A 2 -8.14 -6.45 9.80
C GLN A 2 -8.53 -5.29 8.86
N LYS A 3 -8.25 -4.04 9.24
CA LYS A 3 -8.46 -2.87 8.36
C LYS A 3 -7.52 -2.81 7.15
N ALA A 4 -6.35 -3.46 7.23
CA ALA A 4 -5.46 -3.55 6.09
C ALA A 4 -6.02 -4.58 5.09
N VAL A 5 -6.41 -5.78 5.56
CA VAL A 5 -7.05 -6.79 4.69
C VAL A 5 -8.31 -6.24 4.00
N ALA A 6 -9.09 -5.40 4.69
CA ALA A 6 -10.26 -4.75 4.09
C ALA A 6 -9.93 -3.84 2.90
N THR A 7 -8.70 -3.32 2.80
CA THR A 7 -8.26 -2.48 1.66
C THR A 7 -7.63 -3.27 0.52
N ASP A 8 -7.45 -4.60 0.64
CA ASP A 8 -6.95 -5.43 -0.47
C ASP A 8 -7.92 -5.37 -1.66
N ALA A 9 -9.22 -5.37 -1.41
CA ALA A 9 -10.24 -5.28 -2.46
C ALA A 9 -10.12 -3.98 -3.29
N ILE A 10 -9.69 -2.87 -2.69
CA ILE A 10 -9.45 -1.61 -3.41
C ILE A 10 -8.26 -1.78 -4.35
N LEU A 11 -7.18 -2.39 -3.86
CA LEU A 11 -5.97 -2.62 -4.66
C LEU A 11 -6.24 -3.59 -5.81
N ASP A 12 -7.06 -4.63 -5.59
CA ASP A 12 -7.47 -5.61 -6.61
C ASP A 12 -8.19 -4.97 -7.81
N GLU A 13 -8.82 -3.81 -7.62
CA GLU A 13 -9.52 -3.07 -8.69
C GLU A 13 -8.59 -2.13 -9.49
N ILE A 14 -7.36 -1.90 -9.04
CA ILE A 14 -6.42 -0.98 -9.69
C ILE A 14 -5.63 -1.74 -10.77
N ASP A 15 -5.70 -1.25 -12.02
CA ASP A 15 -4.92 -1.84 -13.11
C ASP A 15 -3.43 -1.88 -12.79
N GLY A 16 -2.84 -3.06 -12.97
CA GLY A 16 -1.43 -3.30 -12.72
C GLY A 16 -1.08 -3.73 -11.30
N TYR A 17 -2.04 -3.79 -10.36
CA TYR A 17 -1.80 -4.42 -9.05
C TYR A 17 -1.51 -5.92 -9.21
N ILE A 18 -0.54 -6.43 -8.46
CA ILE A 18 -0.18 -7.85 -8.45
C ILE A 18 -0.42 -8.46 -7.08
N LYS A 19 0.17 -7.86 -6.03
CA LYS A 19 0.13 -8.42 -4.69
C LYS A 19 0.57 -7.42 -3.63
N ARG A 20 0.09 -7.61 -2.41
CA ARG A 20 0.57 -6.91 -1.22
C ARG A 20 1.06 -7.85 -0.14
N TYR A 21 2.06 -7.40 0.60
CA TYR A 21 2.44 -7.96 1.89
C TYR A 21 2.59 -6.83 2.91
N ILE A 22 2.19 -7.11 4.14
CA ILE A 22 2.40 -6.21 5.28
C ILE A 22 3.06 -7.02 6.39
N SER A 23 4.17 -6.51 6.91
CA SER A 23 4.93 -7.13 7.98
C SER A 23 5.22 -6.11 9.09
N ARG A 24 5.40 -6.61 10.30
CA ARG A 24 5.90 -5.82 11.43
C ARG A 24 7.29 -6.33 11.77
N GLN A 25 8.25 -5.43 11.78
CA GLN A 25 9.62 -5.72 12.20
C GLN A 25 9.75 -5.73 13.73
N ASP A 26 10.84 -6.30 14.25
CA ASP A 26 11.09 -6.43 15.69
C ASP A 26 11.21 -5.08 16.42
N ASN A 27 11.66 -4.04 15.71
CA ASN A 27 11.72 -2.66 16.21
C ASN A 27 10.34 -1.96 16.27
N GLY A 28 9.27 -2.65 15.87
CA GLY A 28 7.91 -2.13 15.84
C GLY A 28 7.52 -1.40 14.55
N THR A 29 8.44 -1.20 13.61
CA THR A 29 8.17 -0.60 12.30
C THR A 29 7.31 -1.51 11.46
N TRP A 30 6.31 -0.94 10.77
CA TRP A 30 5.52 -1.64 9.78
C TRP A 30 6.10 -1.42 8.39
N VAL A 31 6.19 -2.49 7.60
CA VAL A 31 6.61 -2.44 6.20
C VAL A 31 5.50 -3.01 5.34
N GLU A 32 5.03 -2.21 4.39
CA GLU A 32 4.10 -2.61 3.34
C GLU A 32 4.87 -2.68 2.02
N VAL A 33 4.81 -3.82 1.35
CA VAL A 33 5.39 -4.03 0.02
C VAL A 33 4.27 -4.36 -0.93
N VAL A 34 4.11 -3.53 -1.96
CA VAL A 34 3.09 -3.69 -2.99
C VAL A 34 3.78 -3.92 -4.32
N PHE A 35 3.46 -5.06 -4.94
CA PHE A 35 3.97 -5.47 -6.23
C PHE A 35 3.03 -4.96 -7.32
N TRP A 36 3.63 -4.34 -8.32
CA TRP A 36 2.95 -3.75 -9.47
C TRP A 36 3.59 -4.24 -10.76
N ARG A 37 2.81 -4.23 -11.85
CA ARG A 37 3.26 -4.60 -13.20
C ARG A 37 4.49 -3.80 -13.65
N ASP A 38 4.50 -2.51 -13.35
CA ASP A 38 5.55 -1.57 -13.74
C ASP A 38 5.54 -0.33 -12.81
N MET A 39 6.54 0.53 -12.99
CA MET A 39 6.74 1.73 -12.17
C MET A 39 5.60 2.74 -12.32
N ASP A 40 5.00 2.85 -13.49
CA ASP A 40 3.94 3.82 -13.74
C ASP A 40 2.65 3.37 -13.05
N ALA A 41 2.31 2.07 -13.14
CA ALA A 41 1.21 1.47 -12.40
C ALA A 41 1.39 1.64 -10.88
N ALA A 42 2.62 1.50 -10.35
CA ALA A 42 2.88 1.68 -8.92
C ALA A 42 2.55 3.09 -8.42
N LYS A 43 2.94 4.12 -9.18
CA LYS A 43 2.68 5.53 -8.82
C LYS A 43 1.21 5.88 -8.94
N ILE A 44 0.58 5.51 -10.06
CA ILE A 44 -0.84 5.74 -10.29
C ILE A 44 -1.68 5.00 -9.23
N GLY A 45 -1.30 3.77 -8.91
CA GLY A 45 -1.98 2.95 -7.92
C GLY A 45 -1.88 3.50 -6.50
N LEU A 46 -0.72 4.04 -6.11
CA LEU A 46 -0.58 4.73 -4.84
C LEU A 46 -1.51 5.96 -4.76
N ASP A 47 -1.50 6.81 -5.79
CA ASP A 47 -2.35 8.01 -5.82
C ASP A 47 -3.84 7.64 -5.75
N ALA A 48 -4.25 6.63 -6.50
CA ALA A 48 -5.61 6.10 -6.48
C ALA A 48 -6.00 5.55 -5.10
N PHE A 49 -5.11 4.77 -4.48
CA PHE A 49 -5.34 4.21 -3.15
C PHE A 49 -5.49 5.30 -2.09
N LEU A 50 -4.61 6.32 -2.10
CA LEU A 50 -4.66 7.44 -1.16
C LEU A 50 -5.92 8.30 -1.33
N ALA A 51 -6.44 8.42 -2.55
CA ALA A 51 -7.66 9.17 -2.85
C ALA A 51 -8.96 8.38 -2.56
N HIS A 52 -8.88 7.05 -2.43
CA HIS A 52 -10.07 6.20 -2.29
C HIS A 52 -10.74 6.38 -0.91
N PRO A 53 -12.04 6.72 -0.82
CA PRO A 53 -12.72 6.92 0.47
C PRO A 53 -12.62 5.72 1.42
N ASP A 54 -12.69 4.50 0.87
CA ASP A 54 -12.64 3.26 1.67
C ASP A 54 -11.23 2.92 2.19
N SER A 55 -10.17 3.57 1.69
CA SER A 55 -8.82 3.43 2.25
C SER A 55 -8.63 4.28 3.50
N LYS A 56 -9.43 5.35 3.67
CA LYS A 56 -9.29 6.31 4.76
C LYS A 56 -9.23 5.68 6.17
N PRO A 57 -10.10 4.72 6.55
CA PRO A 57 -10.04 4.11 7.88
C PRO A 57 -8.74 3.35 8.18
N PHE A 58 -8.03 2.90 7.14
CA PHE A 58 -6.71 2.30 7.25
C PHE A 58 -5.63 3.39 7.34
N LEU A 59 -5.68 4.40 6.47
CA LEU A 59 -4.74 5.52 6.46
C LEU A 59 -4.76 6.32 7.78
N ASP A 60 -5.93 6.47 8.42
CA ASP A 60 -6.09 7.14 9.71
C ASP A 60 -5.36 6.42 10.86
N LEU A 61 -4.88 5.18 10.66
CA LEU A 61 -4.04 4.46 11.62
C LEU A 61 -2.54 4.80 11.47
N ILE A 62 -2.17 5.51 10.42
CA ILE A 62 -0.78 5.79 10.03
C ILE A 62 -0.48 7.25 10.35
N ALA A 63 0.60 7.51 11.09
CA ALA A 63 1.10 8.87 11.29
C ALA A 63 1.73 9.35 9.97
N PRO A 64 1.18 10.40 9.30
CA PRO A 64 1.60 10.75 7.93
C PRO A 64 3.09 11.11 7.80
N ASP A 65 3.64 11.74 8.85
CA ASP A 65 5.05 12.14 8.95
C ASP A 65 6.02 10.98 9.22
N SER A 66 5.49 9.78 9.50
CA SER A 66 6.29 8.57 9.72
C SER A 66 6.47 7.70 8.47
N VAL A 67 5.79 8.04 7.36
CA VAL A 67 5.78 7.21 6.15
C VAL A 67 6.94 7.57 5.23
N VAL A 68 7.72 6.55 4.84
CA VAL A 68 8.70 6.65 3.75
C VAL A 68 8.24 5.74 2.62
N ILE A 69 8.12 6.31 1.42
CA ILE A 69 7.72 5.58 0.21
C ILE A 69 8.94 5.43 -0.69
N GLU A 70 9.26 4.19 -1.02
CA GLU A 70 10.35 3.84 -1.93
C GLU A 70 9.82 2.96 -3.06
N TYR A 71 10.34 3.19 -4.27
CA TYR A 71 10.03 2.36 -5.43
C TYR A 71 11.25 1.54 -5.81
N SER A 72 11.07 0.23 -5.93
CA SER A 72 12.16 -0.72 -6.22
C SER A 72 11.79 -1.60 -7.42
N GLN A 73 12.78 -1.91 -8.25
CA GLN A 73 12.65 -2.96 -9.27
C GLN A 73 12.91 -4.32 -8.63
N VAL A 74 12.06 -5.29 -8.94
CA VAL A 74 12.22 -6.68 -8.51
C VAL A 74 12.94 -7.43 -9.63
N ILE A 75 14.02 -8.13 -9.31
CA ILE A 75 14.83 -8.95 -10.22
C ILE A 75 14.62 -10.44 -9.99
#